data_AF-A0A6P9BV56-F1
#
_entry.id   AF-A0A6P9BV56-F1
#
_cell.length_a   1.000
_cell.length_b   1.000
_cell.length_c   1.000
_cell.angle_alpha   90.00
_cell.angle_beta   90.00
_cell.angle_gamma   90.00
#
_symmetry.space_group_name_H-M   'P 1'
#
loop_
_entity.id
_entity.type
_entity.pdbx_description
1 polymer ?
#
loop_
_entity_poly.entity_id
_entity_poly.type
_entity_poly.pdbx_seq_one_letter_code
_entity_poly.pdbx_strand_id
1 'polypeptide(L)'
;MVNLQTWIKDEWSQIYDSVYVNENWIEPLEKWQPKIQELISQLDNIADKHVTTTLKTTEPNEFHLTVPNPRAILIPEQIPRQEKTKPIPKNIYKPPRMKQQLERIKLKNRQQAEELLLEANINQFNCAAPKIDYKFYMKETPSLVEKFEAQKIKFKTDSTPVKLNTAAILREGVLYQRKVEQELKRVEHLLQGAQDPSKFLEWQQQMRGKDLDQQLTEAECRKLQGKLSYEEAILARQYCIQEKKKNAEQKREETAEMHLLCAERCLQERKEKEKKVQQVAEGHKNVKQAQMKLQKCKQQIVQEVSKKSQDILLQALKDEEEKFKKRYELIQQIRAIEYLPFLKNRFIDLTKTANHGVLGEMSIVELQERLALLKESQQKAEEEKRDLIIHEKHAKEQLLLDKLDQICMFREQFGRAAALKQEEKKTRTSPREAILKEEQVLDLQKKIMEKSTERKIQSENLKTKFLKPNGKSKQLWKLDKKSQGEDRWRKLEESRQQQFKMLQHGLMSRNNAQKMIVNEAMKTGATVCILRNCY
;
A
#
# COMPACT_ATOMS: atom_id res chain seq x y z
N MET A 1 18.98 -41.96 -66.71
CA MET A 1 20.43 -41.91 -66.39
C MET A 1 21.03 -43.28 -66.67
N VAL A 2 21.57 -43.51 -67.88
CA VAL A 2 22.30 -44.75 -68.24
C VAL A 2 23.75 -44.39 -68.65
N ASN A 3 24.16 -43.17 -68.30
CA ASN A 3 25.23 -42.43 -68.95
C ASN A 3 26.49 -42.31 -68.07
N LEU A 4 26.35 -42.60 -66.77
CA LEU A 4 27.43 -42.51 -65.77
C LEU A 4 28.45 -43.63 -65.93
N GLN A 5 28.00 -44.87 -66.12
CA GLN A 5 28.85 -46.06 -66.32
C GLN A 5 29.36 -46.23 -67.76
N THR A 6 28.90 -45.39 -68.69
CA THR A 6 29.27 -45.41 -70.11
C THR A 6 30.08 -44.16 -70.44
N TRP A 7 29.64 -43.31 -71.38
CA TRP A 7 30.49 -42.25 -71.93
C TRP A 7 31.12 -41.30 -70.89
N ILE A 8 30.47 -41.01 -69.76
CA ILE A 8 31.06 -40.17 -68.69
C ILE A 8 32.26 -40.86 -68.04
N LYS A 9 32.15 -42.17 -67.77
CA LYS A 9 33.25 -43.00 -67.26
C LYS A 9 34.38 -43.08 -68.27
N ASP A 10 34.05 -43.31 -69.53
CA ASP A 10 35.02 -43.54 -70.59
C ASP A 10 35.83 -42.27 -70.90
N GLU A 11 35.19 -41.09 -70.91
CA GLU A 11 35.86 -39.79 -71.04
C GLU A 11 36.73 -39.44 -69.83
N TRP A 12 36.25 -39.66 -68.59
CA TRP A 12 37.07 -39.39 -67.40
C TRP A 12 38.25 -40.36 -67.25
N SER A 13 38.11 -41.60 -67.74
CA SER A 13 39.16 -42.62 -67.76
C SER A 13 40.24 -42.38 -68.83
N GLN A 14 40.08 -41.38 -69.72
CA GLN A 14 41.15 -40.92 -70.62
C GLN A 14 42.14 -39.97 -69.92
N ILE A 15 41.71 -39.31 -68.83
CA ILE A 15 42.48 -38.26 -68.13
C ILE A 15 43.02 -38.78 -66.78
N TYR A 16 42.27 -39.65 -66.12
CA TYR A 16 42.59 -40.20 -64.80
C TYR A 16 42.52 -41.73 -64.80
N ASP A 17 43.20 -42.38 -63.85
CA ASP A 17 43.15 -43.84 -63.73
C ASP A 17 41.71 -44.31 -63.51
N SER A 18 41.25 -45.20 -64.40
CA SER A 18 39.94 -45.83 -64.37
C SER A 18 39.54 -46.38 -63.00
N VAL A 19 40.48 -46.95 -62.23
CA VAL A 19 40.18 -47.48 -60.88
C VAL A 19 39.80 -46.33 -59.94
N TYR A 20 40.59 -45.27 -59.93
CA TYR A 20 40.35 -44.08 -59.11
C TYR A 20 39.01 -43.40 -59.46
N VAL A 21 38.71 -43.25 -60.75
CA VAL A 21 37.46 -42.66 -61.25
C VAL A 21 36.24 -43.48 -60.82
N ASN A 22 36.32 -44.82 -60.88
CA ASN A 22 35.25 -45.70 -60.43
C ASN A 22 34.98 -45.55 -58.93
N GLU A 23 36.00 -45.77 -58.10
CA GLU A 23 35.87 -45.82 -56.63
C GLU A 23 35.48 -44.47 -56.02
N ASN A 24 36.04 -43.36 -56.53
CA ASN A 24 35.93 -42.05 -55.88
C ASN A 24 34.83 -41.16 -56.48
N TRP A 25 34.46 -41.33 -57.75
CA TRP A 25 33.48 -40.45 -58.42
C TRP A 25 32.21 -41.20 -58.81
N ILE A 26 32.31 -42.34 -59.48
CA ILE A 26 31.14 -43.06 -60.02
C ILE A 26 30.38 -43.80 -58.91
N GLU A 27 31.08 -44.63 -58.11
CA GLU A 27 30.45 -45.38 -57.01
C GLU A 27 29.70 -44.48 -56.01
N PRO A 28 30.23 -43.31 -55.57
CA PRO A 28 29.49 -42.41 -54.72
C PRO A 28 28.25 -41.80 -55.40
N LEU A 29 28.33 -41.45 -56.68
CA LEU A 29 27.17 -40.92 -57.43
C LEU A 29 26.06 -41.98 -57.56
N GLU A 30 26.41 -43.24 -57.83
CA GLU A 30 25.46 -44.36 -57.83
C GLU A 30 24.83 -44.61 -56.45
N LYS A 31 25.61 -44.50 -55.37
CA LYS A 31 25.10 -44.59 -53.98
C LYS A 31 24.11 -43.46 -53.63
N TRP A 32 24.14 -42.32 -54.33
CA TRP A 32 23.16 -41.24 -54.20
C TRP A 32 22.00 -41.30 -55.21
N GLN A 33 22.16 -42.00 -56.35
CA GLN A 33 21.15 -42.14 -57.40
C GLN A 33 19.73 -42.47 -56.88
N PRO A 34 19.49 -43.48 -56.02
CA PRO A 34 18.12 -43.82 -55.61
C PRO A 34 17.45 -42.70 -54.82
N LYS A 35 18.20 -41.94 -54.00
CA LYS A 35 17.68 -40.77 -53.26
C LYS A 35 17.37 -39.59 -54.18
N ILE A 36 18.15 -39.41 -55.25
CA ILE A 36 17.90 -38.38 -56.26
C ILE A 36 16.65 -38.76 -57.09
N GLN A 37 16.48 -40.04 -57.43
CA GLN A 37 15.26 -40.53 -58.09
C GLN A 37 14.04 -40.41 -57.18
N GLU A 38 14.16 -40.70 -55.88
CA GLU A 38 13.12 -40.46 -54.89
C GLU A 38 12.74 -38.97 -54.86
N LEU A 39 13.72 -38.06 -54.75
CA LEU A 39 13.48 -36.61 -54.75
C LEU A 39 12.79 -36.12 -56.03
N ILE A 40 13.21 -36.61 -57.20
CA ILE A 40 12.56 -36.29 -58.49
C ILE A 40 11.10 -36.75 -58.46
N SER A 41 10.83 -38.01 -58.08
CA SER A 41 9.46 -38.52 -57.98
C SER A 41 8.60 -37.77 -56.96
N GLN A 42 9.19 -37.24 -55.87
CA GLN A 42 8.50 -36.37 -54.92
C GLN A 42 8.16 -35.02 -55.54
N LEU A 43 9.04 -34.45 -56.37
CA LEU A 43 8.81 -33.19 -57.09
C LEU A 43 7.76 -33.35 -58.21
N ASP A 44 7.80 -34.44 -58.99
CA ASP A 44 6.76 -34.76 -59.98
C ASP A 44 5.40 -34.92 -59.30
N ASN A 45 5.36 -35.65 -58.17
CA ASN A 45 4.18 -35.76 -57.31
C ASN A 45 3.69 -34.43 -56.71
N ILE A 46 4.49 -33.35 -56.73
CA ILE A 46 4.08 -32.00 -56.32
C ILE A 46 3.61 -31.20 -57.55
N ALA A 47 4.27 -31.35 -58.70
CA ALA A 47 3.85 -30.77 -59.96
C ALA A 47 2.44 -31.25 -60.39
N ASP A 48 2.19 -32.57 -60.34
CA ASP A 48 0.88 -33.17 -60.64
C ASP A 48 -0.22 -32.65 -59.71
N LYS A 49 0.09 -32.43 -58.43
CA LYS A 49 -0.85 -31.85 -57.43
C LYS A 49 -1.10 -30.35 -57.66
N HIS A 50 -0.30 -29.69 -58.50
CA HIS A 50 -0.48 -28.30 -58.91
C HIS A 50 -0.95 -28.15 -60.37
N VAL A 51 -1.33 -29.25 -61.04
CA VAL A 51 -2.09 -29.18 -62.29
C VAL A 51 -3.43 -28.51 -62.01
N THR A 52 -3.57 -27.34 -62.62
CA THR A 52 -4.71 -26.41 -62.51
C THR A 52 -6.06 -27.11 -62.59
N THR A 53 -6.93 -26.85 -61.60
CA THR A 53 -8.35 -27.23 -61.66
C THR A 53 -9.03 -26.59 -62.87
N THR A 54 -9.27 -27.38 -63.91
CA THR A 54 -9.97 -26.93 -65.11
C THR A 54 -11.44 -26.65 -64.79
N LEU A 55 -11.86 -25.39 -64.98
CA LEU A 55 -13.27 -25.01 -64.89
C LEU A 55 -14.03 -25.70 -66.02
N LYS A 56 -15.17 -26.32 -65.70
CA LYS A 56 -16.01 -26.98 -66.70
C LYS A 56 -16.71 -25.95 -67.59
N THR A 57 -16.61 -26.11 -68.90
CA THR A 57 -17.38 -25.33 -69.88
C THR A 57 -18.87 -25.60 -69.73
N THR A 58 -19.68 -24.56 -69.84
CA THR A 58 -21.15 -24.65 -69.83
C THR A 58 -21.69 -24.84 -71.24
N GLU A 59 -22.48 -25.88 -71.46
CA GLU A 59 -23.19 -26.10 -72.73
C GLU A 59 -24.61 -25.51 -72.67
N PRO A 60 -25.10 -24.84 -73.74
CA PRO A 60 -26.46 -24.32 -73.79
C PRO A 60 -27.45 -25.45 -74.09
N ASN A 61 -28.53 -25.53 -73.29
CA ASN A 61 -29.59 -26.52 -73.47
C ASN A 61 -30.82 -25.86 -74.12
N GLU A 62 -31.44 -26.52 -75.10
CA GLU A 62 -32.57 -25.98 -75.86
C GLU A 62 -33.88 -26.02 -75.04
N PHE A 63 -34.79 -25.08 -75.32
CA PHE A 63 -36.03 -24.93 -74.55
C PHE A 63 -37.18 -25.74 -75.16
N HIS A 64 -37.80 -26.61 -74.36
CA HIS A 64 -39.02 -27.32 -74.77
C HIS A 64 -40.25 -26.39 -74.72
N LEU A 65 -40.95 -26.28 -75.84
CA LEU A 65 -42.18 -25.50 -75.95
C LEU A 65 -43.35 -26.17 -75.21
N THR A 66 -43.70 -25.58 -74.06
CA THR A 66 -45.06 -25.57 -73.47
C THR A 66 -45.84 -26.89 -73.39
N VAL A 67 -45.66 -27.61 -72.28
CA VAL A 67 -46.78 -28.23 -71.56
C VAL A 67 -46.67 -27.79 -70.09
N PRO A 68 -47.73 -27.23 -69.46
CA PRO A 68 -47.64 -26.76 -68.08
C PRO A 68 -47.65 -27.94 -67.10
N ASN A 69 -46.50 -28.23 -66.48
CA ASN A 69 -46.42 -29.19 -65.38
C ASN A 69 -47.34 -28.75 -64.21
N PRO A 70 -48.02 -29.70 -63.54
CA PRO A 70 -48.84 -29.39 -62.38
C PRO A 70 -47.98 -28.77 -61.27
N ARG A 71 -48.52 -27.77 -60.57
CA ARG A 71 -47.78 -27.02 -59.54
C ARG A 71 -47.42 -27.94 -58.38
N ALA A 72 -46.14 -28.31 -58.27
CA ALA A 72 -45.61 -28.92 -57.06
C ALA A 72 -45.82 -27.97 -55.87
N ILE A 73 -46.34 -28.50 -54.76
CA ILE A 73 -46.44 -27.73 -53.51
C ILE A 73 -45.03 -27.45 -53.04
N LEU A 74 -44.71 -26.18 -52.77
CA LEU A 74 -43.40 -25.77 -52.27
C LEU A 74 -43.17 -26.36 -50.87
N ILE A 75 -42.43 -27.47 -50.82
CA ILE A 75 -41.80 -27.94 -49.58
C ILE A 75 -40.87 -26.80 -49.13
N PRO A 76 -41.01 -26.26 -47.91
CA PRO A 76 -40.15 -25.19 -47.44
C PRO A 76 -38.68 -25.59 -47.53
N GLU A 77 -37.86 -24.70 -48.09
CA GLU A 77 -36.43 -24.90 -48.21
C GLU A 77 -35.85 -25.24 -46.83
N GLN A 78 -35.21 -26.41 -46.71
CA GLN A 78 -34.65 -26.82 -45.43
C GLN A 78 -33.46 -25.92 -45.11
N ILE A 79 -33.72 -24.91 -44.27
CA ILE A 79 -32.74 -23.92 -43.80
C ILE A 79 -31.43 -24.65 -43.49
N PRO A 80 -30.31 -24.32 -44.17
CA PRO A 80 -29.05 -25.00 -43.99
C PRO A 80 -28.72 -25.10 -42.51
N ARG A 81 -28.59 -26.35 -42.01
CA ARG A 81 -28.33 -26.61 -40.59
C ARG A 81 -26.97 -26.05 -40.23
N GLN A 82 -26.96 -24.81 -39.72
CA GLN A 82 -25.76 -24.12 -39.28
C GLN A 82 -24.98 -25.04 -38.35
N GLU A 83 -23.69 -25.23 -38.65
CA GLU A 83 -22.80 -25.98 -37.77
C GLU A 83 -22.88 -25.38 -36.37
N LYS A 84 -23.05 -26.23 -35.35
CA LYS A 84 -23.20 -25.77 -33.97
C LYS A 84 -21.98 -24.94 -33.61
N THR A 85 -22.20 -23.65 -33.34
CA THR A 85 -21.13 -22.69 -33.09
C THR A 85 -20.23 -23.19 -31.96
N LYS A 86 -18.91 -23.05 -32.16
CA LYS A 86 -17.89 -23.55 -31.22
C LYS A 86 -18.21 -23.03 -29.81
N PRO A 87 -18.27 -23.90 -28.78
CA PRO A 87 -18.80 -23.53 -27.48
C PRO A 87 -18.03 -22.34 -26.90
N ILE A 88 -18.78 -21.31 -26.48
CA ILE A 88 -18.25 -20.02 -26.03
C ILE A 88 -17.15 -20.26 -24.97
N PRO A 89 -15.91 -19.76 -25.20
CA PRO A 89 -14.79 -20.02 -24.30
C PRO A 89 -15.11 -19.69 -22.83
N LYS A 90 -14.91 -20.68 -21.93
CA LYS A 90 -15.22 -20.61 -20.49
C LYS A 90 -14.57 -19.44 -19.74
N ASN A 91 -13.66 -18.68 -20.37
CA ASN A 91 -13.10 -17.44 -19.82
C ASN A 91 -14.04 -16.22 -19.96
N ILE A 92 -15.01 -16.22 -20.88
CA ILE A 92 -15.96 -15.10 -21.06
C ILE A 92 -16.90 -14.95 -19.84
N TYR A 93 -17.25 -16.07 -19.20
CA TYR A 93 -18.03 -16.10 -17.96
C TYR A 93 -17.20 -15.82 -16.69
N LYS A 94 -15.87 -15.64 -16.80
CA LYS A 94 -15.04 -15.27 -15.65
C LYS A 94 -15.02 -13.74 -15.53
N PRO A 95 -15.26 -13.16 -14.35
CA PRO A 95 -15.15 -11.71 -14.17
C PRO A 95 -13.72 -11.24 -14.51
N PRO A 96 -13.53 -10.10 -15.21
CA PRO A 96 -12.22 -9.59 -15.59
C PRO A 96 -11.25 -9.52 -14.40
N ARG A 97 -9.95 -9.74 -14.65
CA ARG A 97 -8.89 -9.74 -13.62
C ARG A 97 -8.98 -8.51 -12.69
N MET A 98 -9.30 -7.35 -13.25
CA MET A 98 -9.52 -6.10 -12.52
C MET A 98 -10.64 -6.20 -11.46
N LYS A 99 -11.78 -6.83 -11.75
CA LYS A 99 -12.87 -7.02 -10.76
C LYS A 99 -12.42 -7.92 -9.61
N GLN A 100 -11.77 -9.05 -9.92
CA GLN A 100 -11.21 -9.96 -8.92
C GLN A 100 -10.15 -9.28 -8.03
N GLN A 101 -9.37 -8.36 -8.60
CA GLN A 101 -8.36 -7.58 -7.88
C GLN A 101 -9.01 -6.52 -6.98
N LEU A 102 -10.08 -5.86 -7.42
CA LEU A 102 -10.88 -4.95 -6.60
C LEU A 102 -11.61 -5.68 -5.45
N GLU A 103 -12.11 -6.90 -5.67
CA GLU A 103 -12.71 -7.74 -4.62
C GLU A 103 -11.69 -8.12 -3.54
N ARG A 104 -10.47 -8.51 -3.93
CA ARG A 104 -9.35 -8.74 -3.00
C ARG A 104 -8.97 -7.49 -2.20
N ILE A 105 -9.00 -6.31 -2.82
CA ILE A 105 -8.75 -5.03 -2.13
C ILE A 105 -9.89 -4.73 -1.15
N LYS A 106 -11.17 -4.87 -1.55
CA LYS A 106 -12.32 -4.69 -0.65
C LYS A 106 -12.27 -5.61 0.58
N LEU A 107 -11.88 -6.88 0.38
CA LEU A 107 -11.72 -7.83 1.49
C LEU A 107 -10.58 -7.40 2.44
N LYS A 108 -9.42 -7.02 1.92
CA LYS A 108 -8.30 -6.52 2.75
C LYS A 108 -8.66 -5.24 3.51
N ASN A 109 -9.27 -4.27 2.84
CA ASN A 109 -9.68 -3.01 3.47
C ASN A 109 -10.73 -3.25 4.57
N ARG A 110 -11.62 -4.24 4.38
CA ARG A 110 -12.57 -4.68 5.41
C ARG A 110 -11.86 -5.31 6.62
N GLN A 111 -10.92 -6.24 6.37
CA GLN A 111 -10.13 -6.86 7.43
C GLN A 111 -9.37 -5.82 8.26
N GLN A 112 -8.70 -4.87 7.59
CA GLN A 112 -7.99 -3.77 8.26
C GLN A 112 -8.92 -2.84 9.04
N ALA A 113 -10.14 -2.59 8.57
CA ALA A 113 -11.13 -1.82 9.32
C ALA A 113 -11.67 -2.59 10.55
N GLU A 114 -11.82 -3.91 10.45
CA GLU A 114 -12.19 -4.79 11.57
C GLU A 114 -11.04 -4.89 12.61
N GLU A 115 -9.78 -4.99 12.16
CA GLU A 115 -8.56 -4.94 12.99
C GLU A 115 -8.43 -3.60 13.75
N LEU A 116 -8.55 -2.46 13.05
CA LEU A 116 -8.48 -1.13 13.67
C LEU A 116 -9.62 -0.86 14.65
N LEU A 117 -10.82 -1.42 14.40
CA LEU A 117 -11.95 -1.33 15.32
C LEU A 117 -11.68 -2.13 16.61
N LEU A 118 -11.07 -3.32 16.49
CA LEU A 118 -10.64 -4.11 17.65
C LEU A 118 -9.53 -3.40 18.44
N GLU A 119 -8.53 -2.83 17.77
CA GLU A 119 -7.48 -2.03 18.41
C GLU A 119 -8.05 -0.80 19.13
N ALA A 120 -9.00 -0.08 18.51
CA ALA A 120 -9.66 1.07 19.12
C ALA A 120 -10.48 0.68 20.38
N ASN A 121 -11.18 -0.47 20.34
CA ASN A 121 -11.93 -0.98 21.49
C ASN A 121 -10.98 -1.40 22.64
N ILE A 122 -9.85 -2.05 22.34
CA ILE A 122 -8.83 -2.39 23.35
C ILE A 122 -8.26 -1.12 23.99
N ASN A 123 -8.01 -0.08 23.18
CA ASN A 123 -7.44 1.19 23.62
C ASN A 123 -8.46 2.17 24.24
N GLN A 124 -9.76 1.82 24.31
CA GLN A 124 -10.86 2.74 24.68
C GLN A 124 -10.65 3.43 26.04
N PHE A 125 -9.94 2.79 26.98
CA PHE A 125 -9.68 3.31 28.33
C PHE A 125 -8.24 3.82 28.53
N ASN A 126 -7.34 3.68 27.55
CA ASN A 126 -5.94 4.11 27.63
C ASN A 126 -5.73 5.64 27.66
N CYS A 127 -6.79 6.43 27.47
CA CYS A 127 -6.79 7.88 27.68
C CYS A 127 -7.11 8.28 29.14
N ALA A 128 -7.56 7.36 29.99
CA ALA A 128 -7.94 7.61 31.39
C ALA A 128 -6.97 6.99 32.40
N ALA A 129 -6.29 5.89 32.05
CA ALA A 129 -5.26 5.29 32.88
C ALA A 129 -3.92 6.06 32.75
N PRO A 130 -3.25 6.43 33.86
CA PRO A 130 -1.87 6.91 33.78
C PRO A 130 -0.96 5.75 33.33
N LYS A 131 -0.14 5.98 32.29
CA LYS A 131 0.85 4.99 31.86
C LYS A 131 1.88 4.78 32.99
N ILE A 132 2.03 3.54 33.43
CA ILE A 132 3.08 3.15 34.38
C ILE A 132 4.29 2.71 33.55
N ASP A 133 5.38 3.46 33.63
CA ASP A 133 6.59 3.28 32.81
C ASP A 133 7.44 2.08 33.25
N TYR A 134 6.86 0.88 33.18
CA TYR A 134 7.63 -0.38 33.21
C TYR A 134 8.42 -0.52 31.91
N LYS A 135 9.70 -0.15 31.96
CA LYS A 135 10.68 -0.37 30.88
C LYS A 135 10.94 -1.87 30.67
N PHE A 136 10.02 -2.56 30.03
CA PHE A 136 10.22 -3.92 29.55
C PHE A 136 10.82 -3.89 28.13
N TYR A 137 11.89 -4.65 27.90
CA TYR A 137 12.61 -4.68 26.63
C TYR A 137 11.88 -5.51 25.56
N MET A 138 10.68 -5.08 25.18
CA MET A 138 10.06 -5.55 23.94
C MET A 138 10.82 -4.94 22.77
N LYS A 139 11.45 -5.79 21.96
CA LYS A 139 12.00 -5.38 20.67
C LYS A 139 10.85 -4.92 19.79
N GLU A 140 10.83 -3.64 19.43
CA GLU A 140 9.94 -3.13 18.40
C GLU A 140 10.17 -3.92 17.11
N THR A 141 9.22 -4.77 16.71
CA THR A 141 9.19 -5.33 15.36
C THR A 141 8.87 -4.18 14.42
N PRO A 142 9.80 -3.70 13.57
CA PRO A 142 9.53 -2.54 12.76
C PRO A 142 8.52 -2.94 11.68
N SER A 143 7.30 -2.40 11.75
CA SER A 143 6.34 -2.44 10.64
C SER A 143 6.75 -1.48 9.51
N LEU A 144 8.05 -1.47 9.21
CA LEU A 144 8.57 -0.89 8.00
C LEU A 144 7.95 -1.67 6.84
N VAL A 145 7.21 -0.97 5.97
CA VAL A 145 6.93 -1.50 4.65
C VAL A 145 8.27 -1.59 3.94
N GLU A 146 8.89 -2.76 3.97
CA GLU A 146 10.08 -3.07 3.19
C GLU A 146 9.73 -2.97 1.71
N LYS A 147 9.86 -1.75 1.19
CA LYS A 147 10.35 -1.55 -0.18
C LYS A 147 11.57 -2.44 -0.30
N PHE A 148 11.55 -3.36 -1.25
CA PHE A 148 12.63 -4.31 -1.46
C PHE A 148 13.82 -3.60 -2.12
N GLU A 149 14.45 -2.68 -1.38
CA GLU A 149 15.73 -2.07 -1.70
C GLU A 149 16.78 -3.17 -1.60
N ALA A 150 16.94 -3.90 -2.71
CA ALA A 150 17.92 -4.97 -2.84
C ALA A 150 19.26 -4.46 -2.31
N GLN A 151 19.70 -5.06 -1.19
CA GLN A 151 20.91 -4.60 -0.50
C GLN A 151 22.05 -4.59 -1.50
N LYS A 152 22.56 -3.39 -1.81
CA LYS A 152 23.70 -3.24 -2.71
C LYS A 152 24.86 -3.98 -2.07
N ILE A 153 25.15 -5.17 -2.58
CA ILE A 153 26.25 -6.01 -2.12
C ILE A 153 27.49 -5.14 -2.18
N LYS A 154 28.00 -4.78 -1.00
CA LYS A 154 29.26 -4.05 -0.87
C LYS A 154 30.37 -5.03 -1.17
N PHE A 155 30.53 -5.35 -2.45
CA PHE A 155 31.72 -6.00 -2.96
C PHE A 155 32.90 -5.14 -2.51
N LYS A 156 33.62 -5.59 -1.48
CA LYS A 156 34.98 -5.14 -1.29
C LYS A 156 35.71 -5.53 -2.56
N THR A 157 36.19 -4.55 -3.30
CA THR A 157 37.11 -4.79 -4.42
C THR A 157 38.49 -5.09 -3.84
N ASP A 158 38.55 -6.15 -3.04
CA ASP A 158 39.79 -6.75 -2.58
C ASP A 158 40.47 -7.26 -3.85
N SER A 159 41.49 -6.53 -4.31
CA SER A 159 42.14 -6.67 -5.62
C SER A 159 43.04 -7.92 -5.69
N THR A 160 42.47 -9.05 -5.28
CA THR A 160 42.98 -10.38 -5.55
C THR A 160 43.09 -10.56 -7.07
N PRO A 161 44.29 -10.83 -7.62
CA PRO A 161 44.44 -11.05 -9.05
C PRO A 161 43.75 -12.37 -9.40
N VAL A 162 42.53 -12.27 -9.92
CA VAL A 162 41.76 -13.42 -10.43
C VAL A 162 42.61 -14.08 -11.50
N LYS A 163 43.12 -15.29 -11.20
CA LYS A 163 43.91 -16.07 -12.15
C LYS A 163 43.05 -16.30 -13.40
N LEU A 164 43.39 -15.63 -14.50
CA LEU A 164 42.63 -15.67 -15.73
C LEU A 164 42.88 -17.01 -16.41
N ASN A 165 42.01 -17.99 -16.14
CA ASN A 165 41.98 -19.25 -16.87
C ASN A 165 41.92 -18.97 -18.37
N THR A 166 42.54 -19.81 -19.19
CA THR A 166 42.63 -19.64 -20.67
C THR A 166 41.26 -19.37 -21.30
N ALA A 167 40.23 -20.10 -20.89
CA ALA A 167 38.85 -19.91 -21.34
C ALA A 167 38.22 -18.57 -20.90
N ALA A 168 38.68 -17.94 -19.81
CA ALA A 168 38.23 -16.61 -19.41
C ALA A 168 38.86 -15.53 -20.32
N ILE A 169 40.17 -15.63 -20.57
CA ILE A 169 40.90 -14.75 -21.52
C ILE A 169 40.21 -14.78 -22.88
N LEU A 170 39.97 -15.96 -23.44
CA LEU A 170 39.34 -16.10 -24.77
C LEU A 170 37.89 -15.57 -24.80
N ARG A 171 37.10 -15.78 -23.74
CA ARG A 171 35.73 -15.25 -23.65
C ARG A 171 35.69 -13.72 -23.58
N GLU A 172 36.59 -13.12 -22.81
CA GLU A 172 36.69 -11.66 -22.67
C GLU A 172 37.26 -11.01 -23.94
N GLY A 173 38.25 -11.64 -24.58
CA GLY A 173 38.76 -11.22 -25.89
C GLY A 173 37.67 -11.21 -26.96
N VAL A 174 36.88 -12.29 -27.08
CA VAL A 174 35.73 -12.36 -28.01
C VAL A 174 34.65 -11.32 -27.68
N LEU A 175 34.44 -10.98 -26.40
CA LEU A 175 33.52 -9.92 -25.99
C LEU A 175 33.99 -8.54 -26.47
N TYR A 176 35.28 -8.24 -26.34
CA TYR A 176 35.84 -6.98 -26.85
C TYR A 176 35.91 -6.95 -28.38
N GLN A 177 36.26 -8.05 -29.06
CA GLN A 177 36.21 -8.14 -30.52
C GLN A 177 34.81 -7.80 -31.06
N ARG A 178 33.75 -8.37 -30.48
CA ARG A 178 32.37 -8.03 -30.85
C ARG A 178 32.00 -6.57 -30.63
N LYS A 179 32.56 -5.89 -29.62
CA LYS A 179 32.37 -4.44 -29.42
C LYS A 179 33.11 -3.63 -30.48
N VAL A 180 34.34 -4.02 -30.83
CA VAL A 180 35.11 -3.38 -31.91
C VAL A 180 34.39 -3.56 -33.25
N GLU A 181 33.89 -4.76 -33.56
CA GLU A 181 33.06 -5.01 -34.74
C GLU A 181 31.78 -4.14 -34.77
N GLN A 182 31.18 -3.87 -33.61
CA GLN A 182 29.98 -3.00 -33.50
C GLN A 182 30.31 -1.53 -33.75
N GLU A 183 31.39 -1.00 -33.17
CA GLU A 183 31.80 0.39 -33.43
C GLU A 183 32.41 0.56 -34.84
N LEU A 184 33.10 -0.46 -35.39
CA LEU A 184 33.53 -0.48 -36.80
C LEU A 184 32.31 -0.41 -37.73
N LYS A 185 31.31 -1.27 -37.54
CA LYS A 185 30.05 -1.22 -38.30
C LYS A 185 29.35 0.12 -38.15
N ARG A 186 29.33 0.71 -36.94
CA ARG A 186 28.80 2.07 -36.75
C ARG A 186 29.56 3.10 -37.60
N VAL A 187 30.89 3.07 -37.61
CA VAL A 187 31.73 3.97 -38.43
C VAL A 187 31.49 3.72 -39.93
N GLU A 188 31.38 2.47 -40.38
CA GLU A 188 31.04 2.11 -41.77
C GLU A 188 29.69 2.72 -42.20
N HIS A 189 28.65 2.65 -41.35
CA HIS A 189 27.34 3.25 -41.64
C HIS A 189 27.43 4.79 -41.67
N LEU A 190 28.23 5.42 -40.81
CA LEU A 190 28.46 6.87 -40.85
C LEU A 190 29.20 7.30 -42.13
N LEU A 191 30.18 6.50 -42.59
CA LEU A 191 30.88 6.72 -43.87
C LEU A 191 29.95 6.53 -45.09
N GLN A 192 28.95 5.66 -44.98
CA GLN A 192 27.85 5.51 -45.96
C GLN A 192 26.81 6.66 -45.89
N GLY A 193 27.00 7.65 -45.02
CA GLY A 193 26.13 8.83 -44.91
C GLY A 193 24.97 8.70 -43.90
N ALA A 194 24.94 7.65 -43.08
CA ALA A 194 23.98 7.58 -41.98
C ALA A 194 24.24 8.68 -40.93
N GLN A 195 23.18 9.15 -40.27
CA GLN A 195 23.30 10.14 -39.18
C GLN A 195 23.44 9.44 -37.83
N ASP A 196 24.31 9.95 -36.96
CA ASP A 196 24.48 9.42 -35.60
C ASP A 196 23.27 9.79 -34.72
N PRO A 197 22.48 8.80 -34.22
CA PRO A 197 21.35 9.07 -33.34
C PRO A 197 21.74 9.60 -31.96
N SER A 198 23.03 9.61 -31.59
CA SER A 198 23.51 10.02 -30.26
C SER A 198 23.01 11.41 -29.87
N LYS A 199 23.05 12.40 -30.78
CA LYS A 199 22.53 13.76 -30.53
C LYS A 199 21.02 13.77 -30.24
N PHE A 200 20.24 12.94 -30.94
CA PHE A 200 18.80 12.81 -30.69
C PHE A 200 18.50 12.09 -29.37
N LEU A 201 19.29 11.07 -29.02
CA LEU A 201 19.16 10.34 -27.75
C LEU A 201 19.58 11.19 -26.55
N GLU A 202 20.59 12.06 -26.71
CA GLU A 202 20.99 13.07 -25.73
C GLU A 202 19.89 14.12 -25.55
N TRP A 203 19.37 14.68 -26.64
CA TRP A 203 18.22 15.60 -26.59
C TRP A 203 17.00 14.94 -25.92
N GLN A 204 16.67 13.70 -26.27
CA GLN A 204 15.55 12.98 -25.66
C GLN A 204 15.77 12.74 -24.17
N GLN A 205 17.00 12.45 -23.72
CA GLN A 205 17.34 12.34 -22.30
C GLN A 205 17.26 13.69 -21.59
N GLN A 206 17.71 14.77 -22.21
CA GLN A 206 17.60 16.12 -21.65
C GLN A 206 16.15 16.58 -21.53
N MET A 207 15.30 16.32 -22.54
CA MET A 207 13.88 16.63 -22.48
C MET A 207 13.19 15.83 -21.37
N ARG A 208 13.36 14.50 -21.32
CA ARG A 208 12.83 13.67 -20.22
C ARG A 208 13.34 14.12 -18.84
N GLY A 209 14.56 14.63 -18.75
CA GLY A 209 15.09 15.26 -17.54
C GLY A 209 14.27 16.49 -17.15
N LYS A 210 14.12 17.46 -18.06
CA LYS A 210 13.30 18.67 -17.86
C LYS A 210 11.84 18.35 -17.52
N ASP A 211 11.23 17.37 -18.19
CA ASP A 211 9.85 16.94 -17.95
C ASP A 211 9.69 16.37 -16.52
N LEU A 212 10.70 15.64 -16.02
CA LEU A 212 10.73 15.10 -14.65
C LEU A 212 11.01 16.20 -13.62
N ASP A 213 11.94 17.10 -13.89
CA ASP A 213 12.25 18.23 -13.01
C ASP A 213 11.02 19.13 -12.86
N GLN A 214 10.32 19.47 -13.95
CA GLN A 214 9.04 20.21 -13.92
C GLN A 214 7.96 19.48 -13.11
N GLN A 215 7.80 18.16 -13.27
CA GLN A 215 6.85 17.38 -12.46
C GLN A 215 7.17 17.42 -10.96
N LEU A 216 8.47 17.48 -10.60
CA LEU A 216 8.91 17.61 -9.21
C LEU A 216 8.69 19.04 -8.67
N THR A 217 8.97 20.08 -9.46
CA THR A 217 8.80 21.48 -9.03
C THR A 217 7.32 21.83 -8.90
N GLU A 218 6.47 21.41 -9.84
CA GLU A 218 5.02 21.49 -9.68
C GLU A 218 4.53 20.76 -8.43
N ALA A 219 5.07 19.57 -8.12
CA ALA A 219 4.66 18.81 -6.95
C ALA A 219 5.06 19.50 -5.63
N GLU A 220 6.23 20.15 -5.59
CA GLU A 220 6.65 20.99 -4.47
C GLU A 220 5.80 22.27 -4.39
N CYS A 221 5.51 22.95 -5.50
CA CYS A 221 4.61 24.10 -5.57
C CYS A 221 3.19 23.74 -5.08
N ARG A 222 2.59 22.65 -5.55
CA ARG A 222 1.28 22.15 -5.09
C ARG A 222 1.28 21.85 -3.58
N LYS A 223 2.36 21.26 -3.06
CA LYS A 223 2.57 20.98 -1.63
C LYS A 223 2.75 22.25 -0.79
N LEU A 224 3.36 23.31 -1.34
CA LEU A 224 3.50 24.61 -0.68
C LEU A 224 2.19 25.41 -0.73
N GLN A 225 1.48 25.43 -1.87
CA GLN A 225 0.13 26.01 -1.99
C GLN A 225 -0.84 25.41 -0.97
N GLY A 226 -0.80 24.10 -0.75
CA GLY A 226 -1.59 23.44 0.31
C GLY A 226 -1.26 23.91 1.74
N LYS A 227 0.01 24.25 2.03
CA LYS A 227 0.40 24.87 3.31
C LYS A 227 -0.06 26.31 3.41
N LEU A 228 0.08 27.09 2.33
CA LEU A 228 -0.34 28.50 2.29
C LEU A 228 -1.85 28.61 2.54
N SER A 229 -2.65 27.83 1.82
CA SER A 229 -4.11 27.76 2.00
C SER A 229 -4.51 27.37 3.43
N TYR A 230 -3.77 26.50 4.10
CA TYR A 230 -4.00 26.14 5.51
C TYR A 230 -3.73 27.32 6.47
N GLU A 231 -2.64 28.06 6.27
CA GLU A 231 -2.34 29.27 7.05
C GLU A 231 -3.39 30.38 6.83
N GLU A 232 -3.78 30.59 5.57
CA GLU A 232 -4.83 31.53 5.18
C GLU A 232 -6.20 31.15 5.75
N ALA A 233 -6.57 29.87 5.74
CA ALA A 233 -7.81 29.39 6.35
C ALA A 233 -7.83 29.59 7.88
N ILE A 234 -6.69 29.46 8.56
CA ILE A 234 -6.58 29.80 9.99
C ILE A 234 -6.78 31.29 10.20
N LEU A 235 -6.18 32.15 9.38
CA LEU A 235 -6.32 33.61 9.47
C LEU A 235 -7.76 34.06 9.20
N ALA A 236 -8.38 33.58 8.11
CA ALA A 236 -9.79 33.82 7.78
C ALA A 236 -10.71 33.41 8.95
N ARG A 237 -10.48 32.24 9.55
CA ARG A 237 -11.23 31.80 10.76
C ARG A 237 -11.01 32.73 11.95
N GLN A 238 -9.81 33.29 12.15
CA GLN A 238 -9.55 34.28 13.20
C GLN A 238 -10.26 35.61 12.93
N TYR A 239 -10.28 36.10 11.69
CA TYR A 239 -11.05 37.30 11.30
C TYR A 239 -12.56 37.11 11.53
N CYS A 240 -13.16 36.02 11.04
CA CYS A 240 -14.58 35.73 11.24
C CYS A 240 -14.97 35.60 12.73
N ILE A 241 -14.05 35.15 13.59
CA ILE A 241 -14.25 35.11 15.05
C ILE A 241 -14.18 36.52 15.68
N GLN A 242 -13.34 37.42 15.14
CA GLN A 242 -13.26 38.81 15.60
C GLN A 242 -14.49 39.63 15.17
N GLU A 243 -14.99 39.44 13.94
CA GLU A 243 -16.24 40.06 13.47
C GLU A 243 -17.44 39.59 14.28
N LYS A 244 -17.59 38.27 14.49
CA LYS A 244 -18.66 37.71 15.31
C LYS A 244 -18.61 38.16 16.78
N LYS A 245 -17.45 38.59 17.28
CA LYS A 245 -17.33 39.26 18.59
C LYS A 245 -17.85 40.70 18.53
N LYS A 246 -17.35 41.53 17.60
CA LYS A 246 -17.83 42.91 17.42
C LYS A 246 -19.35 42.97 17.27
N ASN A 247 -19.91 42.13 16.40
CA ASN A 247 -21.35 42.10 16.14
C ASN A 247 -22.16 41.56 17.34
N ALA A 248 -21.53 40.81 18.26
CA ALA A 248 -22.14 40.37 19.52
C ALA A 248 -21.93 41.38 20.66
N GLU A 249 -20.95 42.27 20.55
CA GLU A 249 -20.72 43.41 21.45
C GLU A 249 -21.75 44.51 21.11
N GLN A 250 -21.87 44.90 19.85
CA GLN A 250 -22.91 45.81 19.35
C GLN A 250 -24.33 45.34 19.73
N LYS A 251 -24.67 44.07 19.47
CA LYS A 251 -25.98 43.52 19.87
C LYS A 251 -26.22 43.49 21.37
N ARG A 252 -25.17 43.47 22.20
CA ARG A 252 -25.33 43.61 23.66
C ARG A 252 -25.64 45.05 24.04
N GLU A 253 -24.95 46.01 23.42
CA GLU A 253 -25.18 47.44 23.58
C GLU A 253 -26.63 47.80 23.19
N GLU A 254 -27.08 47.38 21.99
CA GLU A 254 -28.47 47.46 21.53
C GLU A 254 -29.47 46.87 22.56
N THR A 255 -29.22 45.65 23.06
CA THR A 255 -30.14 45.04 24.06
C THR A 255 -30.10 45.75 25.41
N ALA A 256 -28.98 46.36 25.80
CA ALA A 256 -28.88 47.12 27.04
C ALA A 256 -29.67 48.42 26.95
N GLU A 257 -29.59 49.14 25.83
CA GLU A 257 -30.41 50.32 25.53
C GLU A 257 -31.90 49.97 25.55
N MET A 258 -32.30 48.89 24.88
CA MET A 258 -33.68 48.39 24.90
C MET A 258 -34.16 47.97 26.30
N HIS A 259 -33.27 47.43 27.15
CA HIS A 259 -33.59 47.13 28.54
C HIS A 259 -33.75 48.39 29.40
N LEU A 260 -32.96 49.45 29.17
CA LEU A 260 -33.11 50.74 29.86
C LEU A 260 -34.47 51.38 29.52
N LEU A 261 -34.81 51.47 28.23
CA LEU A 261 -36.11 51.96 27.77
C LEU A 261 -37.29 51.14 28.32
N CYS A 262 -37.13 49.83 28.46
CA CYS A 262 -38.12 48.95 29.08
C CYS A 262 -38.26 49.21 30.59
N ALA A 263 -37.14 49.44 31.30
CA ALA A 263 -37.16 49.77 32.73
C ALA A 263 -37.84 51.12 32.99
N GLU A 264 -37.58 52.14 32.17
CA GLU A 264 -38.27 53.44 32.24
C GLU A 264 -39.78 53.30 32.04
N ARG A 265 -40.21 52.53 31.03
CA ARG A 265 -41.64 52.22 30.79
C ARG A 265 -42.26 51.47 31.96
N CYS A 266 -41.55 50.48 32.54
CA CYS A 266 -41.99 49.77 33.73
C CYS A 266 -42.19 50.71 34.93
N LEU A 267 -41.33 51.73 35.09
CA LEU A 267 -41.49 52.76 36.14
C LEU A 267 -42.67 53.70 35.88
N GLN A 268 -42.96 54.04 34.61
CA GLN A 268 -44.16 54.81 34.22
C GLN A 268 -45.44 54.00 34.50
N GLU A 269 -45.52 52.77 33.98
CA GLU A 269 -46.64 51.85 34.24
C GLU A 269 -46.85 51.61 35.73
N ARG A 270 -45.77 51.48 36.52
CA ARG A 270 -45.86 51.29 37.96
C ARG A 270 -46.51 52.49 38.65
N LYS A 271 -46.14 53.72 38.29
CA LYS A 271 -46.78 54.95 38.80
C LYS A 271 -48.27 55.02 38.44
N GLU A 272 -48.67 54.55 37.25
CA GLU A 272 -50.09 54.44 36.91
C GLU A 272 -50.82 53.35 37.70
N LYS A 273 -50.21 52.18 37.85
CA LYS A 273 -50.76 51.05 38.59
C LYS A 273 -50.90 51.41 40.08
N GLU A 274 -49.97 52.15 40.65
CA GLU A 274 -50.06 52.67 42.03
C GLU A 274 -51.22 53.66 42.20
N LYS A 275 -51.48 54.57 41.24
CA LYS A 275 -52.68 55.43 41.22
C LYS A 275 -53.99 54.60 41.15
N LYS A 276 -54.04 53.60 40.26
CA LYS A 276 -55.19 52.70 40.12
C LYS A 276 -55.40 51.85 41.38
N VAL A 277 -54.33 51.42 42.05
CA VAL A 277 -54.38 50.69 43.32
C VAL A 277 -54.84 51.58 44.48
N GLN A 278 -54.54 52.88 44.49
CA GLN A 278 -55.10 53.81 45.49
C GLN A 278 -56.64 53.89 45.36
N GLN A 279 -57.15 54.09 44.15
CA GLN A 279 -58.60 54.07 43.86
C GLN A 279 -59.27 52.73 44.24
N VAL A 280 -58.62 51.61 43.93
CA VAL A 280 -59.12 50.27 44.29
C VAL A 280 -59.01 50.00 45.80
N ALA A 281 -58.03 50.56 46.50
CA ALA A 281 -57.91 50.47 47.95
C ALA A 281 -59.00 51.29 48.67
N GLU A 282 -59.39 52.44 48.11
CA GLU A 282 -60.57 53.20 48.54
C GLU A 282 -61.86 52.40 48.31
N GLY A 283 -62.03 51.81 47.12
CA GLY A 283 -63.11 50.85 46.86
C GLY A 283 -63.12 49.66 47.83
N HIS A 284 -61.96 49.10 48.18
CA HIS A 284 -61.85 48.00 49.13
C HIS A 284 -62.16 48.38 50.58
N LYS A 285 -61.97 49.63 51.00
CA LYS A 285 -62.47 50.11 52.31
C LYS A 285 -64.00 49.99 52.34
N ASN A 286 -64.66 50.43 51.27
CA ASN A 286 -66.12 50.37 51.13
C ASN A 286 -66.63 48.92 51.01
N VAL A 287 -65.93 48.06 50.24
CA VAL A 287 -66.29 46.63 50.13
C VAL A 287 -66.04 45.87 51.44
N LYS A 288 -65.01 46.21 52.24
CA LYS A 288 -64.83 45.60 53.58
C LYS A 288 -65.96 45.97 54.54
N GLN A 289 -66.47 47.20 54.48
CA GLN A 289 -67.67 47.62 55.22
C GLN A 289 -68.93 46.82 54.79
N ALA A 290 -68.95 46.25 53.59
CA ALA A 290 -70.00 45.32 53.14
C ALA A 290 -69.71 43.84 53.51
N GLN A 291 -68.48 43.36 53.37
CA GLN A 291 -68.11 41.98 53.72
C GLN A 291 -68.24 41.69 55.23
N MET A 292 -68.00 42.69 56.09
CA MET A 292 -68.28 42.60 57.53
C MET A 292 -69.78 42.42 57.86
N LYS A 293 -70.68 42.70 56.91
CA LYS A 293 -72.11 42.38 56.99
C LYS A 293 -72.38 40.93 56.52
N LEU A 294 -71.68 40.48 55.47
CA LEU A 294 -71.87 39.15 54.85
C LEU A 294 -71.21 37.99 55.62
N GLN A 295 -70.04 38.17 56.23
CA GLN A 295 -69.35 37.09 56.95
C GLN A 295 -70.13 36.59 58.16
N LYS A 296 -70.94 37.46 58.79
CA LYS A 296 -71.90 37.10 59.85
C LYS A 296 -72.90 36.03 59.40
N CYS A 297 -73.21 35.96 58.10
CA CYS A 297 -74.10 34.95 57.53
C CYS A 297 -73.35 33.67 57.14
N LYS A 298 -72.15 33.77 56.56
CA LYS A 298 -71.45 32.57 56.01
C LYS A 298 -70.88 31.62 57.07
N GLN A 299 -70.63 32.08 58.30
CA GLN A 299 -70.20 31.20 59.40
C GLN A 299 -71.26 30.14 59.77
N GLN A 300 -72.52 30.34 59.36
CA GLN A 300 -73.63 29.42 59.63
C GLN A 300 -73.63 28.15 58.76
N ILE A 301 -72.71 28.01 57.78
CA ILE A 301 -72.78 26.95 56.74
C ILE A 301 -71.61 25.95 56.77
N VAL A 302 -70.38 26.40 57.01
CA VAL A 302 -69.17 25.57 56.77
C VAL A 302 -69.05 24.36 57.70
N GLN A 303 -69.80 24.32 58.80
CA GLN A 303 -69.81 23.20 59.76
C GLN A 303 -70.38 21.88 59.19
N GLU A 304 -71.06 21.92 58.04
CA GLU A 304 -71.83 20.78 57.52
C GLU A 304 -71.01 19.74 56.71
N VAL A 305 -69.81 20.08 56.21
CA VAL A 305 -69.26 19.40 55.01
C VAL A 305 -68.07 18.44 55.24
N SER A 306 -67.21 18.67 56.23
CA SER A 306 -65.80 18.17 56.24
C SER A 306 -65.55 16.65 56.43
N LYS A 307 -66.57 15.79 56.44
CA LYS A 307 -66.52 14.43 57.05
C LYS A 307 -66.28 13.24 56.08
N LYS A 308 -65.52 13.35 54.96
CA LYS A 308 -65.77 12.47 53.79
C LYS A 308 -64.71 11.53 53.14
N SER A 309 -63.40 11.85 52.99
CA SER A 309 -62.49 10.99 52.17
C SER A 309 -61.00 11.32 52.28
N GLN A 310 -60.08 10.35 52.11
CA GLN A 310 -58.62 10.57 52.21
C GLN A 310 -57.64 9.57 51.52
N ASP A 311 -58.06 8.50 50.84
CA ASP A 311 -57.68 7.17 51.36
C ASP A 311 -56.60 6.32 50.61
N ILE A 312 -56.34 6.50 49.30
CA ILE A 312 -56.07 5.31 48.42
C ILE A 312 -54.63 5.04 47.90
N LEU A 313 -53.88 6.06 47.47
CA LEU A 313 -53.30 6.02 46.10
C LEU A 313 -51.80 5.61 45.90
N LEU A 314 -51.34 4.39 46.25
CA LEU A 314 -49.96 3.90 45.96
C LEU A 314 -49.83 2.36 45.83
N GLN A 315 -49.10 1.79 44.82
CA GLN A 315 -48.51 0.41 44.94
C GLN A 315 -47.46 -0.14 43.92
N ALA A 316 -47.32 0.31 42.65
CA ALA A 316 -46.62 -0.47 41.58
C ALA A 316 -45.37 0.19 40.94
N LEU A 317 -44.24 -0.54 40.70
CA LEU A 317 -42.98 0.11 40.24
C LEU A 317 -41.80 -0.68 39.55
N LYS A 318 -41.63 -2.01 39.62
CA LYS A 318 -40.25 -2.59 39.76
C LYS A 318 -39.50 -3.32 38.60
N ASP A 319 -39.91 -4.55 38.24
CA ASP A 319 -39.02 -5.75 38.42
C ASP A 319 -37.97 -6.15 37.34
N GLU A 320 -37.17 -5.25 36.75
CA GLU A 320 -36.48 -5.53 35.45
C GLU A 320 -34.96 -5.87 35.37
N GLU A 321 -34.08 -5.56 36.33
CA GLU A 321 -32.68 -5.14 35.99
C GLU A 321 -31.57 -6.19 35.63
N GLU A 322 -31.68 -7.51 35.91
CA GLU A 322 -30.45 -8.30 36.20
C GLU A 322 -29.62 -8.97 35.04
N LYS A 323 -30.11 -9.07 33.79
CA LYS A 323 -29.79 -10.23 32.91
C LYS A 323 -28.44 -10.28 32.13
N PHE A 324 -27.54 -9.29 32.19
CA PHE A 324 -26.65 -9.00 31.02
C PHE A 324 -25.19 -9.55 30.94
N LYS A 325 -24.62 -10.27 31.93
CA LYS A 325 -23.14 -10.24 32.16
C LYS A 325 -22.20 -11.36 31.63
N LYS A 326 -22.62 -12.44 30.96
CA LYS A 326 -21.83 -13.71 30.88
C LYS A 326 -21.32 -14.19 29.48
N ARG A 327 -20.45 -13.49 28.72
CA ARG A 327 -20.20 -13.88 27.30
C ARG A 327 -18.83 -13.80 26.58
N TYR A 328 -17.68 -13.37 27.14
CA TYR A 328 -16.54 -12.93 26.30
C TYR A 328 -15.17 -13.69 26.32
N GLU A 329 -14.85 -14.54 27.31
CA GLU A 329 -13.43 -14.91 27.58
C GLU A 329 -12.81 -16.07 26.77
N LEU A 330 -13.55 -16.72 25.85
CA LEU A 330 -13.16 -18.03 25.29
C LEU A 330 -11.99 -18.03 24.28
N ILE A 331 -11.63 -16.90 23.67
CA ILE A 331 -10.72 -16.87 22.50
C ILE A 331 -9.24 -16.82 22.94
N GLN A 332 -8.80 -17.92 23.56
CA GLN A 332 -7.43 -18.17 23.99
C GLN A 332 -6.61 -18.96 22.95
N GLN A 333 -5.27 -18.88 23.08
CA GLN A 333 -4.30 -19.98 22.95
C GLN A 333 -4.60 -21.09 21.92
N ILE A 334 -4.01 -21.05 20.70
CA ILE A 334 -3.86 -22.29 19.89
C ILE A 334 -2.49 -22.41 19.16
N ARG A 335 -1.91 -21.37 18.53
CA ARG A 335 -0.95 -21.60 17.41
C ARG A 335 0.45 -20.95 17.53
N ALA A 336 1.43 -21.80 17.83
CA ALA A 336 2.89 -21.63 17.64
C ALA A 336 3.57 -23.02 17.40
N ILE A 337 4.89 -23.09 17.09
CA ILE A 337 5.87 -24.25 17.26
C ILE A 337 6.30 -25.19 16.03
N GLU A 338 7.64 -25.46 15.84
CA GLU A 338 8.46 -26.64 15.25
C GLU A 338 9.12 -26.85 13.79
N TYR A 339 10.18 -27.76 13.61
CA TYR A 339 11.30 -27.88 12.52
C TYR A 339 12.18 -29.27 12.34
N LEU A 340 12.97 -29.68 11.23
CA LEU A 340 14.32 -30.53 11.18
C LEU A 340 14.90 -31.49 9.94
N PRO A 341 16.00 -32.40 9.99
CA PRO A 341 16.97 -33.02 8.90
C PRO A 341 17.48 -34.59 8.95
N PHE A 342 18.52 -35.38 8.40
CA PHE A 342 19.55 -35.70 7.22
C PHE A 342 20.31 -37.17 7.35
N LEU A 343 21.33 -37.91 6.71
CA LEU A 343 22.48 -37.97 5.62
C LEU A 343 23.08 -39.45 5.11
N LYS A 344 24.37 -39.77 4.61
CA LYS A 344 24.90 -41.05 3.81
C LYS A 344 26.47 -41.59 3.81
N ASN A 345 26.98 -42.69 3.06
CA ASN A 345 28.39 -43.42 3.09
C ASN A 345 29.06 -44.27 1.81
N ARG A 346 30.21 -45.11 1.84
CA ARG A 346 31.06 -45.81 0.68
C ARG A 346 32.04 -47.13 0.86
N PHE A 347 32.95 -47.62 -0.11
CA PHE A 347 33.72 -48.99 -0.27
C PHE A 347 35.20 -49.18 -1.00
N ILE A 348 35.87 -50.40 -1.23
CA ILE A 348 37.38 -50.80 -1.53
C ILE A 348 37.76 -52.12 -2.46
N ASP A 349 39.05 -52.55 -2.85
CA ASP A 349 39.57 -53.63 -3.88
C ASP A 349 41.01 -54.48 -3.74
N LEU A 350 41.67 -55.27 -4.71
CA LEU A 350 42.81 -56.36 -4.61
C LEU A 350 43.85 -56.82 -5.82
N THR A 351 44.86 -57.82 -5.73
CA THR A 351 45.91 -58.35 -6.80
C THR A 351 46.61 -59.82 -6.78
N LYS A 352 46.88 -60.53 -7.94
CA LYS A 352 47.88 -61.68 -8.20
C LYS A 352 47.96 -62.21 -9.69
N THR A 353 49.04 -62.90 -10.17
CA THR A 353 49.12 -63.63 -11.50
C THR A 353 48.80 -65.15 -11.42
N ALA A 354 48.44 -65.78 -12.56
CA ALA A 354 47.41 -66.84 -12.54
C ALA A 354 47.66 -68.22 -13.18
N ASN A 355 48.69 -68.44 -14.02
CA ASN A 355 49.05 -69.72 -14.69
C ASN A 355 47.87 -70.48 -15.35
N HIS A 356 47.62 -70.28 -16.64
CA HIS A 356 46.44 -70.80 -17.36
C HIS A 356 46.76 -71.70 -18.58
N GLY A 357 48.03 -71.92 -18.92
CA GLY A 357 48.46 -72.92 -19.92
C GLY A 357 48.26 -72.51 -21.37
N VAL A 358 48.19 -71.21 -21.66
CA VAL A 358 47.95 -70.68 -23.01
C VAL A 358 49.27 -70.62 -23.82
N LEU A 359 49.23 -71.05 -25.09
CA LEU A 359 50.33 -70.86 -26.04
C LEU A 359 50.53 -69.35 -26.30
N GLY A 360 51.43 -68.74 -25.53
CA GLY A 360 51.57 -67.29 -25.41
C GLY A 360 51.93 -66.81 -24.00
N GLU A 361 51.92 -67.69 -23.00
CA GLU A 361 52.40 -67.43 -21.63
C GLU A 361 53.92 -67.23 -21.58
N MET A 362 54.36 -66.08 -22.09
CA MET A 362 55.64 -65.48 -21.72
C MET A 362 55.62 -65.13 -20.23
N SER A 363 56.70 -65.43 -19.53
CA SER A 363 56.92 -65.00 -18.15
C SER A 363 56.78 -63.48 -18.01
N ILE A 364 56.41 -63.01 -16.81
CA ILE A 364 56.49 -61.58 -16.43
C ILE A 364 57.86 -60.96 -16.77
N VAL A 365 58.91 -61.79 -16.88
CA VAL A 365 60.27 -61.38 -17.25
C VAL A 365 60.54 -61.45 -18.77
N GLU A 366 60.06 -62.46 -19.50
CA GLU A 366 60.22 -62.53 -20.96
C GLU A 366 59.42 -61.44 -21.69
N LEU A 367 58.31 -61.02 -21.08
CA LEU A 367 57.56 -59.82 -21.46
C LEU A 367 58.38 -58.51 -21.36
N GLN A 368 59.63 -58.52 -20.87
CA GLN A 368 60.43 -57.30 -20.66
C GLN A 368 61.43 -57.00 -21.78
N GLU A 369 61.99 -58.00 -22.47
CA GLU A 369 63.00 -57.80 -23.53
C GLU A 369 62.40 -57.38 -24.88
N ARG A 370 61.33 -58.08 -25.34
CA ARG A 370 60.58 -57.64 -26.53
C ARG A 370 59.99 -56.24 -26.33
N LEU A 371 59.60 -55.96 -25.09
CA LEU A 371 59.12 -54.65 -24.62
C LEU A 371 60.26 -53.60 -24.58
N ALA A 372 61.54 -53.99 -24.55
CA ALA A 372 62.68 -53.07 -24.65
C ALA A 372 62.91 -52.50 -26.07
N LEU A 373 62.89 -53.35 -27.11
CA LEU A 373 62.98 -52.85 -28.49
C LEU A 373 61.73 -52.07 -28.90
N LEU A 374 60.55 -52.50 -28.43
CA LEU A 374 59.33 -51.74 -28.60
C LEU A 374 59.42 -50.38 -27.87
N LYS A 375 59.95 -50.32 -26.63
CA LYS A 375 60.24 -49.06 -25.91
C LYS A 375 61.11 -48.10 -26.73
N GLU A 376 62.17 -48.54 -27.41
CA GLU A 376 63.02 -47.63 -28.20
C GLU A 376 62.28 -47.02 -29.40
N SER A 377 61.52 -47.83 -30.15
CA SER A 377 60.69 -47.33 -31.25
C SER A 377 59.58 -46.39 -30.74
N GLN A 378 59.00 -46.72 -29.58
CA GLN A 378 58.00 -45.91 -28.90
C GLN A 378 58.60 -44.60 -28.38
N GLN A 379 59.83 -44.59 -27.87
CA GLN A 379 60.53 -43.40 -27.37
C GLN A 379 60.70 -42.35 -28.47
N LYS A 380 61.18 -42.73 -29.66
CA LYS A 380 61.31 -41.80 -30.79
C LYS A 380 59.96 -41.24 -31.24
N ALA A 381 58.96 -42.12 -31.36
CA ALA A 381 57.58 -41.72 -31.67
C ALA A 381 56.86 -40.98 -30.52
N GLU A 382 57.43 -40.96 -29.30
CA GLU A 382 57.03 -40.09 -28.19
C GLU A 382 57.78 -38.76 -28.24
N GLU A 383 59.05 -38.73 -28.65
CA GLU A 383 59.87 -37.52 -28.78
C GLU A 383 59.31 -36.57 -29.83
N GLU A 384 59.04 -37.05 -31.06
CA GLU A 384 58.37 -36.26 -32.09
C GLU A 384 57.02 -35.69 -31.61
N LYS A 385 56.26 -36.47 -30.82
CA LYS A 385 55.00 -36.01 -30.22
C LYS A 385 55.21 -35.01 -29.09
N ARG A 386 56.26 -35.15 -28.29
CA ARG A 386 56.63 -34.19 -27.23
C ARG A 386 56.98 -32.84 -27.87
N ASP A 387 57.74 -32.84 -28.96
CA ASP A 387 58.14 -31.61 -29.67
C ASP A 387 56.94 -30.92 -30.33
N LEU A 388 56.07 -31.66 -31.03
CA LEU A 388 54.80 -31.13 -31.54
C LEU A 388 53.93 -30.55 -30.41
N ILE A 389 53.85 -31.23 -29.27
CA ILE A 389 53.14 -30.75 -28.08
C ILE A 389 53.79 -29.49 -27.48
N ILE A 390 55.12 -29.34 -27.56
CA ILE A 390 55.86 -28.14 -27.10
C ILE A 390 55.57 -26.96 -28.04
N HIS A 391 55.67 -27.14 -29.35
CA HIS A 391 55.32 -26.10 -30.32
C HIS A 391 53.85 -25.67 -30.21
N GLU A 392 52.93 -26.63 -30.06
CA GLU A 392 51.51 -26.33 -29.82
C GLU A 392 51.28 -25.57 -28.50
N LYS A 393 52.02 -25.88 -27.43
CA LYS A 393 51.93 -25.14 -26.15
C LYS A 393 52.38 -23.71 -26.34
N HIS A 394 53.56 -23.48 -26.93
CA HIS A 394 54.09 -22.13 -27.14
C HIS A 394 53.19 -21.28 -28.06
N ALA A 395 52.63 -21.86 -29.13
CA ALA A 395 51.66 -21.15 -29.97
C ALA A 395 50.38 -20.76 -29.20
N LYS A 396 49.89 -21.63 -28.30
CA LYS A 396 48.73 -21.35 -27.43
C LYS A 396 49.07 -20.32 -26.35
N GLU A 397 50.28 -20.33 -25.82
CA GLU A 397 50.79 -19.35 -24.85
C GLU A 397 50.90 -17.95 -25.48
N GLN A 398 51.52 -17.84 -26.65
CA GLN A 398 51.64 -16.58 -27.42
C GLN A 398 50.27 -15.98 -27.72
N LEU A 399 49.33 -16.79 -28.26
CA LEU A 399 47.96 -16.35 -28.55
C LEU A 399 47.23 -15.84 -27.28
N LEU A 400 47.50 -16.44 -26.12
CA LEU A 400 46.91 -15.98 -24.85
C LEU A 400 47.54 -14.67 -24.35
N LEU A 401 48.84 -14.44 -24.58
CA LEU A 401 49.50 -13.16 -24.28
C LEU A 401 48.94 -12.04 -25.17
N ASP A 402 48.87 -12.25 -26.50
CA ASP A 402 48.27 -11.29 -27.44
C ASP A 402 46.84 -10.88 -27.04
N LYS A 403 46.06 -11.86 -26.54
CA LYS A 403 44.69 -11.61 -26.07
C LYS A 403 44.65 -10.92 -24.72
N LEU A 404 45.59 -11.19 -23.81
CA LEU A 404 45.73 -10.46 -22.55
C LEU A 404 46.08 -8.99 -22.80
N ASP A 405 47.02 -8.69 -23.69
CA ASP A 405 47.41 -7.30 -23.99
C ASP A 405 46.26 -6.52 -24.64
N GLN A 406 45.55 -7.14 -25.59
CA GLN A 406 44.30 -6.60 -26.15
C GLN A 406 43.28 -6.30 -25.04
N ILE A 407 43.05 -7.24 -24.11
CA ILE A 407 42.14 -7.08 -22.97
C ILE A 407 42.59 -5.94 -22.04
N CYS A 408 43.88 -5.84 -21.72
CA CYS A 408 44.43 -4.78 -20.88
C CYS A 408 44.19 -3.39 -21.50
N MET A 409 44.50 -3.22 -22.79
CA MET A 409 44.25 -1.97 -23.51
C MET A 409 42.75 -1.58 -23.51
N PHE A 410 41.84 -2.54 -23.72
CA PHE A 410 40.40 -2.25 -23.63
C PHE A 410 39.97 -1.92 -22.19
N ARG A 411 40.42 -2.68 -21.18
CA ARG A 411 40.11 -2.40 -19.77
C ARG A 411 40.54 -1.00 -19.35
N GLU A 412 41.71 -0.54 -19.79
CA GLU A 412 42.15 0.84 -19.56
C GLU A 412 41.25 1.87 -20.27
N GLN A 413 40.96 1.69 -21.56
CA GLN A 413 40.11 2.63 -22.32
C GLN A 413 38.70 2.73 -21.72
N PHE A 414 38.06 1.60 -21.42
CA PHE A 414 36.75 1.56 -20.77
C PHE A 414 36.81 2.09 -19.33
N GLY A 415 37.90 1.88 -18.60
CA GLY A 415 38.13 2.42 -17.26
C GLY A 415 38.23 3.94 -17.26
N ARG A 416 39.06 4.52 -18.15
CA ARG A 416 39.20 5.97 -18.34
C ARG A 416 37.86 6.60 -18.73
N ALA A 417 37.13 6.01 -19.69
CA ALA A 417 35.81 6.48 -20.10
C ALA A 417 34.74 6.35 -18.99
N ALA A 418 34.83 5.34 -18.13
CA ALA A 418 33.94 5.18 -16.98
C ALA A 418 34.24 6.20 -15.86
N ALA A 419 35.51 6.53 -15.63
CA ALA A 419 35.95 7.54 -14.66
C ALA A 419 35.41 8.93 -15.04
N LEU A 420 35.61 9.37 -16.29
CA LEU A 420 35.06 10.64 -16.80
C LEU A 420 33.53 10.70 -16.63
N LYS A 421 32.82 9.64 -17.01
CA LYS A 421 31.35 9.53 -16.82
C LYS A 421 30.91 9.42 -15.35
N GLN A 422 31.83 9.19 -14.41
CA GLN A 422 31.56 9.29 -12.97
C GLN A 422 31.83 10.71 -12.46
N GLU A 423 32.84 11.40 -12.98
CA GLU A 423 33.16 12.80 -12.64
C GLU A 423 32.07 13.76 -13.14
N GLU A 424 31.60 13.60 -14.38
CA GLU A 424 30.40 14.29 -14.88
C GLU A 424 29.17 14.12 -13.98
N LYS A 425 29.05 12.98 -13.28
CA LYS A 425 27.94 12.70 -12.36
C LYS A 425 28.17 13.24 -10.96
N LYS A 426 29.41 13.59 -10.60
CA LYS A 426 29.77 14.30 -9.36
C LYS A 426 29.62 15.81 -9.53
N THR A 427 29.90 16.35 -10.72
CA THR A 427 29.85 17.79 -11.01
C THR A 427 28.44 18.30 -11.35
N ARG A 428 27.55 17.44 -11.86
CA ARG A 428 26.11 17.74 -11.97
C ARG A 428 25.51 17.94 -10.58
N THR A 429 25.00 19.14 -10.30
CA THR A 429 24.29 19.46 -9.05
C THR A 429 23.09 18.54 -8.83
N SER A 430 22.77 18.22 -7.57
CA SER A 430 21.61 17.35 -7.32
C SER A 430 20.31 18.05 -7.76
N PRO A 431 19.35 17.34 -8.38
CA PRO A 431 18.12 17.97 -8.87
C PRO A 431 17.32 18.60 -7.72
N ARG A 432 17.43 18.05 -6.51
CA ARG A 432 16.81 18.59 -5.30
C ARG A 432 17.35 19.97 -4.91
N GLU A 433 18.62 20.26 -5.17
CA GLU A 433 19.20 21.60 -4.99
C GLU A 433 18.87 22.57 -6.12
N ALA A 434 18.50 22.08 -7.30
CA ALA A 434 17.97 22.92 -8.38
C ALA A 434 16.52 23.34 -8.08
N ILE A 435 15.65 22.37 -7.72
CA ILE A 435 14.24 22.59 -7.36
C ILE A 435 14.10 23.64 -6.24
N LEU A 436 14.94 23.56 -5.19
CA LEU A 436 14.93 24.50 -4.07
C LEU A 436 15.41 25.92 -4.42
N LYS A 437 15.98 26.12 -5.62
CA LYS A 437 16.41 27.44 -6.13
C LYS A 437 15.41 28.03 -7.14
N GLU A 438 14.34 27.33 -7.50
CA GLU A 438 13.33 27.89 -8.38
C GLU A 438 12.56 29.04 -7.71
N GLU A 439 12.40 30.13 -8.46
CA GLU A 439 11.76 31.36 -8.02
C GLU A 439 10.33 31.13 -7.49
N GLN A 440 9.55 30.29 -8.18
CA GLN A 440 8.18 29.93 -7.77
C GLN A 440 8.14 29.22 -6.41
N VAL A 441 9.09 28.30 -6.18
CA VAL A 441 9.20 27.53 -4.93
C VAL A 441 9.63 28.44 -3.79
N LEU A 442 10.59 29.36 -4.04
CA LEU A 442 11.05 30.35 -3.08
C LEU A 442 9.96 31.37 -2.71
N ASP A 443 9.20 31.87 -3.68
CA ASP A 443 8.13 32.84 -3.44
C ASP A 443 6.94 32.25 -2.67
N LEU A 444 6.60 30.98 -2.91
CA LEU A 444 5.63 30.27 -2.09
C LEU A 444 6.16 30.09 -0.65
N GLN A 445 7.45 29.85 -0.45
CA GLN A 445 8.05 29.79 0.89
C GLN A 445 8.00 31.15 1.61
N LYS A 446 8.31 32.26 0.93
CA LYS A 446 8.17 33.63 1.47
C LYS A 446 6.74 33.91 1.95
N LYS A 447 5.75 33.65 1.09
CA LYS A 447 4.31 33.85 1.41
C LYS A 447 3.84 33.00 2.60
N ILE A 448 4.31 31.75 2.70
CA ILE A 448 4.01 30.89 3.87
C ILE A 448 4.64 31.48 5.15
N MET A 449 5.86 31.99 5.08
CA MET A 449 6.51 32.64 6.23
C MET A 449 5.73 33.87 6.69
N GLU A 450 5.33 34.75 5.76
CA GLU A 450 4.50 35.94 6.00
C GLU A 450 3.14 35.58 6.65
N LYS A 451 2.39 34.62 6.10
CA LYS A 451 1.13 34.18 6.71
C LYS A 451 1.33 33.51 8.07
N SER A 452 2.46 32.81 8.27
CA SER A 452 2.80 32.24 9.57
C SER A 452 3.12 33.29 10.64
N THR A 453 3.70 34.44 10.27
CA THR A 453 4.00 35.55 11.20
C THR A 453 2.77 36.41 11.46
N GLU A 454 1.95 36.71 10.44
CA GLU A 454 0.60 37.30 10.61
C GLU A 454 -0.20 36.51 11.66
N ARG A 455 -0.23 35.17 11.54
CA ARG A 455 -0.95 34.29 12.48
C ARG A 455 -0.36 34.36 13.90
N LYS A 456 0.96 34.41 14.05
CA LYS A 456 1.61 34.55 15.37
C LYS A 456 1.19 35.86 16.04
N ILE A 457 1.32 36.98 15.32
CA ILE A 457 0.95 38.33 15.76
C ILE A 457 -0.53 38.41 16.15
N GLN A 458 -1.45 37.85 15.34
CA GLN A 458 -2.86 37.78 15.73
C GLN A 458 -3.09 36.93 16.99
N SER A 459 -2.42 35.79 17.12
CA SER A 459 -2.53 34.93 18.31
C SER A 459 -2.01 35.62 19.59
N GLU A 460 -0.97 36.44 19.47
CA GLU A 460 -0.39 37.22 20.57
C GLU A 460 -1.28 38.40 20.94
N ASN A 461 -1.79 39.15 19.96
CA ASN A 461 -2.80 40.19 20.18
C ASN A 461 -4.06 39.66 20.88
N LEU A 462 -4.46 38.41 20.61
CA LEU A 462 -5.54 37.73 21.33
C LEU A 462 -5.13 37.36 22.77
N LYS A 463 -3.95 36.76 22.98
CA LYS A 463 -3.42 36.43 24.32
C LYS A 463 -3.30 37.67 25.22
N THR A 464 -2.73 38.76 24.70
CA THR A 464 -2.54 40.02 25.44
C THR A 464 -3.87 40.65 25.86
N LYS A 465 -4.93 40.53 25.03
CA LYS A 465 -6.29 40.94 25.42
C LYS A 465 -6.87 40.09 26.56
N PHE A 466 -6.57 38.79 26.62
CA PHE A 466 -6.96 37.92 27.73
C PHE A 466 -6.12 38.09 29.00
N LEU A 467 -4.93 38.69 28.91
CA LEU A 467 -4.02 38.90 30.05
C LEU A 467 -4.26 40.20 30.83
N LYS A 468 -5.20 41.07 30.43
CA LYS A 468 -5.65 42.19 31.29
C LYS A 468 -6.27 41.62 32.58
N PRO A 469 -5.67 41.83 33.77
CA PRO A 469 -5.92 40.95 34.92
C PRO A 469 -7.14 41.37 35.74
N ASN A 470 -8.35 40.98 35.29
CA ASN A 470 -9.55 41.06 36.14
C ASN A 470 -9.61 39.91 37.18
N GLY A 471 -8.49 39.70 37.90
CA GLY A 471 -8.27 38.54 38.79
C GLY A 471 -9.26 38.47 39.95
N LYS A 472 -9.74 39.63 40.42
CA LYS A 472 -10.71 39.75 41.52
C LYS A 472 -12.01 38.97 41.23
N SER A 473 -12.44 38.88 39.97
CA SER A 473 -13.68 38.20 39.55
C SER A 473 -13.70 36.71 39.96
N LYS A 474 -12.69 35.91 39.55
CA LYS A 474 -12.72 34.45 39.74
C LYS A 474 -12.45 34.00 41.18
N GLN A 475 -11.89 34.86 42.03
CA GLN A 475 -11.71 34.58 43.46
C GLN A 475 -12.94 34.99 44.27
N LEU A 476 -13.55 36.16 44.01
CA LEU A 476 -14.76 36.61 44.71
C LEU A 476 -15.92 35.60 44.54
N TRP A 477 -16.19 35.19 43.30
CA TRP A 477 -17.21 34.16 42.99
C TRP A 477 -16.93 32.77 43.59
N LYS A 478 -15.70 32.51 44.07
CA LYS A 478 -15.34 31.30 44.82
C LYS A 478 -15.42 31.49 46.33
N LEU A 479 -15.28 32.71 46.85
CA LEU A 479 -15.52 33.03 48.26
C LEU A 479 -17.02 33.07 48.57
N ASP A 480 -17.84 33.75 47.77
CA ASP A 480 -19.29 33.86 48.02
C ASP A 480 -20.00 32.49 48.02
N LYS A 481 -19.57 31.57 47.15
CA LYS A 481 -20.07 30.19 47.15
C LYS A 481 -19.58 29.35 48.32
N LYS A 482 -18.48 29.73 48.97
CA LYS A 482 -18.00 29.09 50.19
C LYS A 482 -18.75 29.62 51.41
N SER A 483 -18.83 30.94 51.60
CA SER A 483 -19.53 31.55 52.74
C SER A 483 -21.02 31.16 52.77
N GLN A 484 -21.73 31.22 51.63
CA GLN A 484 -23.12 30.76 51.56
C GLN A 484 -23.29 29.24 51.76
N GLY A 485 -22.25 28.44 51.48
CA GLY A 485 -22.21 27.02 51.81
C GLY A 485 -22.03 26.79 53.31
N GLU A 486 -21.01 27.43 53.88
CA GLU A 486 -20.60 27.33 55.29
C GLU A 486 -21.71 27.82 56.24
N ASP A 487 -22.38 28.95 55.93
CA ASP A 487 -23.53 29.43 56.72
C ASP A 487 -24.79 28.57 56.56
N ARG A 488 -24.95 27.87 55.43
CA ARG A 488 -26.03 26.88 55.26
C ARG A 488 -25.77 25.62 56.10
N TRP A 489 -24.52 25.15 56.14
CA TRP A 489 -24.11 24.05 57.01
C TRP A 489 -24.23 24.41 58.50
N ARG A 490 -23.78 25.60 58.91
CA ARG A 490 -23.87 26.09 60.29
C ARG A 490 -25.31 26.05 60.81
N LYS A 491 -26.26 26.57 60.03
CA LYS A 491 -27.70 26.60 60.36
C LYS A 491 -28.34 25.20 60.42
N LEU A 492 -27.89 24.26 59.59
CA LEU A 492 -28.32 22.86 59.65
C LEU A 492 -27.80 22.16 60.92
N GLU A 493 -26.57 22.45 61.32
CA GLU A 493 -25.97 21.87 62.52
C GLU A 493 -26.57 22.48 63.81
N GLU A 494 -26.87 23.78 63.81
CA GLU A 494 -27.65 24.45 64.86
C GLU A 494 -29.08 23.86 64.97
N SER A 495 -29.77 23.62 63.85
CA SER A 495 -31.08 22.94 63.82
C SER A 495 -30.99 21.55 64.46
N ARG A 496 -29.99 20.74 64.07
CA ARG A 496 -29.75 19.40 64.63
C ARG A 496 -29.46 19.43 66.14
N GLN A 497 -28.64 20.37 66.60
CA GLN A 497 -28.35 20.52 68.03
C GLN A 497 -29.59 20.93 68.83
N GLN A 498 -30.46 21.78 68.30
CA GLN A 498 -31.74 22.12 68.91
C GLN A 498 -32.68 20.90 68.96
N GLN A 499 -32.81 20.16 67.85
CA GLN A 499 -33.59 18.92 67.78
C GLN A 499 -33.09 17.87 68.79
N PHE A 500 -31.78 17.73 68.96
CA PHE A 500 -31.18 16.79 69.93
C PHE A 500 -31.42 17.22 71.39
N LYS A 501 -31.29 18.50 71.72
CA LYS A 501 -31.64 19.03 73.06
C LYS A 501 -33.13 18.83 73.37
N MET A 502 -34.01 19.07 72.40
CA MET A 502 -35.46 18.83 72.53
C MET A 502 -35.81 17.34 72.76
N LEU A 503 -35.02 16.41 72.20
CA LEU A 503 -35.11 14.98 72.50
C LEU A 503 -34.63 14.65 73.92
N GLN A 504 -33.47 15.18 74.34
CA GLN A 504 -32.91 14.92 75.67
C GLN A 504 -33.82 15.41 76.81
N HIS A 505 -34.49 16.54 76.63
CA HIS A 505 -35.45 17.08 77.60
C HIS A 505 -36.87 16.49 77.48
N GLY A 506 -37.09 15.47 76.63
CA GLY A 506 -38.39 14.80 76.46
C GLY A 506 -39.48 15.63 75.76
N LEU A 507 -39.18 16.89 75.39
CA LEU A 507 -40.10 17.82 74.73
C LEU A 507 -40.45 17.42 73.30
N MET A 508 -39.69 16.51 72.68
CA MET A 508 -39.96 15.95 71.36
C MET A 508 -39.93 14.42 71.38
N SER A 509 -40.94 13.79 70.78
CA SER A 509 -40.94 12.35 70.52
C SER A 509 -39.91 11.98 69.45
N ARG A 510 -39.22 10.85 69.64
CA ARG A 510 -38.17 10.30 68.76
C ARG A 510 -38.63 10.17 67.29
N ASN A 511 -39.91 9.83 67.09
CA ASN A 511 -40.53 9.71 65.77
C ASN A 511 -40.74 11.07 65.07
N ASN A 512 -40.97 12.16 65.82
CA ASN A 512 -41.11 13.50 65.25
C ASN A 512 -39.74 14.09 64.86
N ALA A 513 -38.70 13.84 65.65
CA ALA A 513 -37.34 14.23 65.28
C ALA A 513 -36.86 13.52 64.00
N GLN A 514 -37.09 12.20 63.87
CA GLN A 514 -36.79 11.48 62.63
C GLN A 514 -37.53 12.07 61.40
N LYS A 515 -38.80 12.46 61.56
CA LYS A 515 -39.58 13.13 60.48
C LYS A 515 -39.04 14.53 60.12
N MET A 516 -38.52 15.29 61.08
CA MET A 516 -37.86 16.58 60.79
C MET A 516 -36.58 16.37 59.98
N ILE A 517 -35.71 15.45 60.43
CA ILE A 517 -34.44 15.12 59.76
C ILE A 517 -34.68 14.66 58.31
N VAL A 518 -35.70 13.82 58.06
CA VAL A 518 -36.08 13.39 56.70
C VAL A 518 -36.53 14.57 55.82
N ASN A 519 -37.33 15.50 56.36
CA ASN A 519 -37.77 16.69 55.63
C ASN A 519 -36.64 17.68 55.33
N GLU A 520 -35.69 17.87 56.25
CA GLU A 520 -34.49 18.69 56.02
C GLU A 520 -33.56 18.03 54.98
N ALA A 521 -33.41 16.70 55.03
CA ALA A 521 -32.64 15.94 54.04
C ALA A 521 -33.24 16.05 52.63
N MET A 522 -34.57 15.88 52.47
CA MET A 522 -35.25 16.05 51.18
C MET A 522 -35.10 17.48 50.60
N LYS A 523 -35.09 18.52 51.45
CA LYS A 523 -34.86 19.92 51.04
C LYS A 523 -33.38 20.26 50.73
N THR A 524 -32.45 19.36 51.05
CA THR A 524 -31.01 19.57 50.86
C THR A 524 -30.36 18.61 49.87
N GLY A 525 -31.02 17.50 49.53
CA GLY A 525 -30.47 16.45 48.68
C GLY A 525 -29.50 15.51 49.40
N ALA A 526 -29.45 15.55 50.73
CA ALA A 526 -28.57 14.72 51.55
C ALA A 526 -29.21 13.37 51.90
N THR A 527 -28.39 12.34 52.14
CA THR A 527 -28.84 11.03 52.61
C THR A 527 -29.16 11.04 54.11
N VAL A 528 -30.21 10.33 54.51
CA VAL A 528 -30.69 10.28 55.89
C VAL A 528 -29.95 9.19 56.69
N CYS A 529 -29.18 9.59 57.70
CA CYS A 529 -28.66 8.67 58.70
C CYS A 529 -29.75 8.38 59.76
N ILE A 530 -30.32 7.17 59.74
CA ILE A 530 -31.30 6.73 60.74
C ILE A 530 -30.57 6.31 62.01
N LEU A 531 -30.93 6.92 63.14
CA LEU A 531 -30.47 6.50 64.47
C LEU A 531 -31.02 5.10 64.80
N ARG A 532 -30.19 4.06 64.63
CA ARG A 532 -30.49 2.71 65.15
C ARG A 532 -30.50 2.72 66.69
N ASN A 533 -31.28 1.82 67.27
CA ASN A 533 -31.19 1.53 68.70
C ASN A 533 -29.94 0.69 68.95
N CYS A 534 -29.13 1.09 69.94
CA CYS A 534 -28.52 0.10 70.81
C CYS A 534 -29.60 -0.38 71.78
N TYR A 535 -29.59 -1.68 72.08
CA TYR A 535 -30.31 -2.25 73.23
C TYR A 535 -29.49 -2.02 74.51
#